data_AF-A0A7Y6UIS4-F1
#
_entry.id   AF-A0A7Y6UIS4-F1
#
_cell.length_a   1.000
_cell.length_b   1.000
_cell.length_c   1.000
_cell.angle_alpha   90.00
_cell.angle_beta   90.00
_cell.angle_gamma   90.00
#
_symmetry.space_group_name_H-M   'P 1'
#
loop_
_entity.id
_entity.type
_entity.pdbx_description
1 polymer ?
#
loop_
_entity_poly.entity_id
_entity_poly.type
_entity_poly.pdbx_seq_one_letter_code
_entity_poly.pdbx_strand_id
1 'polypeptide(L)'
;MAERFVFAHASEGAPGSGQDRAGATAGDDNVLVVLSDGAGGTGDGEMAAELVVEAVLYGDPSDSGWVDELAMFDDELAERGAQATSVIVEVSADRIRGASVGDSGAWLVRGAEIDDLTADQRRKPLLGAGAEVVAFERGPLAGGTLIVASDGLFRYAKAADIARAATGPDLDAAARAMIELVRLPTGELQDDVSIVLVRER
;
A
#
# COMPACT_ATOMS: atom_id res chain seq x y z
N MET A 1 13.99 16.63 -16.42
CA MET A 1 13.63 15.37 -17.13
C MET A 1 12.14 15.19 -16.95
N ALA A 2 11.41 14.59 -17.90
CA ALA A 2 9.99 14.29 -17.67
C ALA A 2 9.90 13.15 -16.65
N GLU A 3 9.04 13.24 -15.63
CA GLU A 3 8.93 12.16 -14.64
C GLU A 3 8.39 10.93 -15.36
N ARG A 4 9.09 9.80 -15.22
CA ARG A 4 8.80 8.55 -15.92
C ARG A 4 7.50 7.90 -15.44
N PHE A 5 7.19 8.07 -14.16
CA PHE A 5 6.04 7.49 -13.51
C PHE A 5 5.04 8.57 -13.13
N VAL A 6 3.77 8.18 -13.09
CA VAL A 6 2.68 8.94 -12.48
C VAL A 6 2.02 8.09 -11.42
N PHE A 7 1.58 8.75 -10.36
CA PHE A 7 0.84 8.10 -9.31
C PHE A 7 -0.36 8.94 -8.87
N ALA A 8 -1.36 8.26 -8.32
CA ALA A 8 -2.49 8.89 -7.65
C ALA A 8 -2.71 8.21 -6.32
N HIS A 9 -3.23 8.97 -5.35
CA HIS A 9 -3.52 8.51 -4.00
C HIS A 9 -4.95 8.92 -3.64
N ALA A 10 -5.68 8.00 -3.02
CA ALA A 10 -6.96 8.28 -2.40
C ALA A 10 -7.09 7.49 -1.10
N SER A 11 -7.56 8.15 -0.04
CA SER A 11 -7.86 7.53 1.24
C SER A 11 -9.19 8.06 1.75
N GLU A 12 -10.00 7.19 2.34
CA GLU A 12 -11.21 7.54 3.05
C GLU A 12 -11.38 6.60 4.25
N GLY A 13 -11.50 7.17 5.45
CA GLY A 13 -11.69 6.39 6.67
C GLY A 13 -13.16 6.05 6.90
N ALA A 14 -13.43 4.90 7.49
CA ALA A 14 -14.75 4.60 8.03
C ALA A 14 -15.04 5.49 9.27
N PRO A 15 -16.30 5.63 9.68
CA PRO A 15 -16.68 6.52 10.77
C PRO A 15 -15.96 6.20 12.09
N GLY A 16 -15.05 7.10 12.50
CA GLY A 16 -14.33 7.01 13.79
C GLY A 16 -13.09 6.10 13.79
N SER A 17 -12.59 5.67 12.63
CA SER A 17 -11.56 4.62 12.52
C SER A 17 -10.30 4.96 11.72
N GLY A 18 -10.10 6.22 11.29
CA GLY A 18 -9.01 6.69 10.41
C GLY A 18 -7.57 6.29 10.77
N GLN A 19 -7.21 5.02 10.59
CA GLN A 19 -5.95 4.38 10.98
C GLN A 19 -5.10 3.96 9.78
N ASP A 20 -5.65 4.04 8.57
CA ASP A 20 -4.84 3.92 7.36
C ASP A 20 -3.94 5.15 7.14
N ARG A 21 -2.73 4.91 6.63
CA ARG A 21 -1.87 5.91 6.00
C ARG A 21 -1.27 5.34 4.72
N ALA A 22 -1.22 6.16 3.68
CA ALA A 22 -0.58 5.77 2.43
C ALA A 22 -0.02 6.98 1.69
N GLY A 23 0.96 6.76 0.83
CA GLY A 23 1.49 7.80 -0.04
C GLY A 23 2.53 7.27 -1.00
N ALA A 24 3.00 8.18 -1.85
CA ALA A 24 4.09 7.92 -2.76
C ALA A 24 4.94 9.17 -2.96
N THR A 25 6.23 8.95 -3.25
CA THR A 25 7.18 9.99 -3.59
C THR A 25 7.96 9.59 -4.84
N ALA A 26 8.23 10.57 -5.71
CA ALA A 26 9.05 10.37 -6.90
C ALA A 26 10.52 10.67 -6.57
N GLY A 27 11.40 9.73 -6.89
CA GLY A 27 12.83 9.98 -7.01
C GLY A 27 13.21 10.37 -8.44
N ASP A 28 14.52 10.40 -8.72
CA ASP A 28 15.03 10.73 -10.04
C ASP A 28 14.60 9.72 -11.12
N ASP A 29 14.67 8.42 -10.79
CA ASP A 29 14.43 7.30 -11.72
C ASP A 29 13.47 6.22 -11.16
N ASN A 30 12.87 6.46 -9.98
CA ASN A 30 11.97 5.53 -9.31
C ASN A 30 10.77 6.26 -8.67
N VAL A 31 9.77 5.48 -8.27
CA VAL A 31 8.70 5.91 -7.36
C VAL A 31 8.70 4.96 -6.17
N LEU A 32 8.68 5.53 -4.98
CA LEU A 32 8.50 4.81 -3.74
C LEU A 32 7.05 4.97 -3.28
N VAL A 33 6.43 3.85 -2.93
CA VAL A 33 5.05 3.75 -2.44
C VAL A 33 5.08 3.08 -1.09
N VAL A 34 4.29 3.58 -0.16
CA VAL A 34 4.08 2.94 1.15
C VAL A 34 2.61 3.03 1.52
N LEU A 35 2.11 1.96 2.14
CA LEU A 35 0.81 1.93 2.79
C LEU A 35 0.95 1.16 4.11
N SER A 36 0.37 1.70 5.16
CA SER A 36 0.26 1.03 6.46
C SER A 36 -1.15 1.19 7.00
N ASP A 37 -1.76 0.08 7.40
CA ASP A 37 -3.06 0.04 8.06
C ASP A 37 -2.82 -0.25 9.55
N GLY A 38 -3.12 0.75 10.38
CA GLY A 38 -2.91 0.72 11.81
C GLY A 38 -3.89 -0.20 12.53
N ALA A 39 -3.38 -1.09 13.37
CA ALA A 39 -4.20 -2.00 14.17
C ALA A 39 -4.07 -1.67 15.66
N GLY A 40 -5.18 -1.33 16.32
CA GLY A 40 -5.19 -1.18 17.77
C GLY A 40 -6.46 -0.53 18.32
N GLY A 41 -7.19 -1.28 19.16
CA GLY A 41 -8.40 -0.80 19.85
C GLY A 41 -8.14 0.24 20.96
N THR A 42 -6.89 0.70 21.11
CA THR A 42 -6.46 1.69 22.12
C THR A 42 -6.16 3.08 21.53
N GLY A 43 -6.22 3.24 20.20
CA GLY A 43 -5.94 4.51 19.51
C GLY A 43 -4.53 4.62 18.91
N ASP A 44 -3.67 3.62 19.12
CA ASP A 44 -2.26 3.67 18.69
C ASP A 44 -2.03 3.24 17.24
N GLY A 45 -3.06 2.72 16.55
CA GLY A 45 -2.97 2.30 15.14
C GLY A 45 -2.66 3.48 14.20
N GLU A 46 -3.30 4.63 14.42
CA GLU A 46 -3.07 5.84 13.63
C GLU A 46 -1.59 6.26 13.70
N MET A 47 -1.04 6.29 14.92
CA MET A 47 0.37 6.61 15.16
C MET A 47 1.29 5.56 14.52
N ALA A 48 0.95 4.27 14.59
CA ALA A 48 1.76 3.22 13.98
C ALA A 48 1.86 3.37 12.46
N ALA A 49 0.73 3.60 11.80
CA ALA A 49 0.68 3.82 10.36
C ALA A 49 1.40 5.11 9.94
N GLU A 50 1.21 6.19 10.70
CA GLU A 50 1.86 7.49 10.45
C GLU A 50 3.38 7.40 10.56
N LEU A 51 3.89 6.77 11.62
CA LEU A 51 5.33 6.59 11.84
C LEU A 51 6.01 5.89 10.65
N VAL A 52 5.44 4.77 10.20
CA VAL A 52 6.01 4.00 9.08
C VAL A 52 5.95 4.80 7.78
N VAL A 53 4.79 5.40 7.47
CA VAL A 53 4.60 6.13 6.21
C VAL A 53 5.49 7.37 6.13
N GLU A 54 5.58 8.17 7.20
CA GLU A 54 6.43 9.36 7.22
C GLU A 54 7.90 9.00 7.10
N ALA A 55 8.35 7.97 7.82
CA ALA A 55 9.75 7.54 7.77
C ALA A 55 10.14 7.04 6.37
N VAL A 56 9.24 6.34 5.67
CA VAL A 56 9.52 5.85 4.30
C VAL A 56 9.46 6.97 3.26
N LEU A 57 8.51 7.92 3.37
CA LEU A 57 8.35 8.98 2.37
C LEU A 57 9.36 10.12 2.50
N TYR A 58 9.79 10.42 3.73
CA TYR A 58 10.64 11.58 4.02
C TYR A 58 12.00 11.22 4.60
N GLY A 59 12.23 9.95 4.93
CA GLY A 59 13.52 9.46 5.38
C GLY A 59 14.49 9.22 4.22
N ASP A 60 15.77 9.10 4.57
CA ASP A 60 16.78 8.61 3.64
C ASP A 60 16.66 7.08 3.55
N PRO A 61 16.44 6.50 2.35
CA PRO A 61 16.37 5.06 2.20
C PRO A 61 17.69 4.43 2.67
N SER A 62 17.59 3.39 3.49
CA SER A 62 18.75 2.70 4.01
C SER A 62 19.37 1.80 2.94
N ASP A 63 20.67 1.52 3.05
CA ASP A 63 21.34 0.52 2.21
C ASP A 63 20.88 -0.93 2.55
N SER A 64 20.19 -1.13 3.68
CA SER A 64 19.76 -2.45 4.19
C SER A 64 18.53 -3.03 3.49
N GLY A 65 17.76 -2.22 2.76
CA GLY A 65 16.59 -2.66 2.00
C GLY A 65 15.33 -2.88 2.84
N TRP A 66 14.19 -3.06 2.17
CA TRP A 66 12.86 -2.94 2.79
C TRP A 66 12.50 -4.00 3.84
N VAL A 67 13.14 -5.18 3.82
CA VAL A 67 12.92 -6.19 4.86
C VAL A 67 13.49 -5.74 6.19
N ASP A 68 14.73 -5.27 6.17
CA ASP A 68 15.44 -4.81 7.36
C ASP A 68 14.81 -3.53 7.90
N GLU A 69 14.35 -2.63 7.02
CA GLU A 69 13.61 -1.43 7.45
C GLU A 69 12.29 -1.75 8.15
N LEU A 70 11.48 -2.65 7.59
CA LEU A 70 10.25 -3.09 8.25
C LEU A 70 10.53 -3.83 9.56
N ALA A 71 11.65 -4.57 9.68
CA ALA A 71 12.06 -5.18 10.94
C ALA A 71 12.45 -4.12 11.99
N MET A 72 13.10 -3.02 11.59
CA MET A 72 13.38 -1.90 12.49
C MET A 72 12.08 -1.22 12.98
N PHE A 73 11.10 -1.06 12.09
CA PHE A 73 9.78 -0.55 12.51
C PHE A 73 9.04 -1.52 13.42
N ASP A 74 9.19 -2.84 13.25
CA ASP A 74 8.60 -3.84 14.16
C ASP A 74 9.11 -3.65 15.59
N ASP A 75 10.41 -3.46 15.77
CA ASP A 75 11.01 -3.18 17.08
C ASP A 75 10.52 -1.84 17.67
N GLU A 76 10.53 -0.76 16.87
CA GLU A 76 10.11 0.57 17.33
C GLU A 76 8.62 0.60 17.72
N LEU A 77 7.75 -0.04 16.94
CA LEU A 77 6.32 -0.11 17.25
C LEU A 77 6.05 -0.99 18.47
N ALA A 78 6.84 -2.05 18.68
CA ALA A 78 6.73 -2.91 19.86
C ALA A 78 7.04 -2.14 21.16
N GLU A 79 8.06 -1.27 21.15
CA GLU A 79 8.38 -0.39 22.28
C GLU A 79 7.23 0.58 22.63
N ARG A 80 6.44 0.95 21.62
CA ARG A 80 5.30 1.87 21.75
C ARG A 80 3.99 1.15 22.02
N GLY A 81 3.97 -0.19 21.98
CA GLY A 81 2.74 -0.99 22.13
C GLY A 81 1.75 -0.80 20.99
N ALA A 82 2.21 -0.38 19.81
CA ALA A 82 1.39 -0.07 18.65
C ALA A 82 1.61 -1.12 17.55
N GLN A 83 0.65 -1.30 16.63
CA GLN A 83 0.75 -2.30 15.57
C GLN A 83 0.21 -1.80 14.25
N ALA A 84 0.74 -2.31 13.15
CA ALA A 84 0.26 -2.00 11.80
C ALA A 84 0.58 -3.12 10.80
N THR A 85 -0.21 -3.21 9.74
CA THR A 85 0.24 -3.81 8.48
C THR A 85 1.19 -2.84 7.78
N SER A 86 2.00 -3.33 6.84
CA SER A 86 2.71 -2.42 5.95
C SER A 86 3.08 -3.08 4.63
N VAL A 87 3.03 -2.30 3.56
CA VAL A 87 3.54 -2.65 2.24
C VAL A 87 4.38 -1.50 1.74
N ILE A 88 5.66 -1.75 1.47
CA ILE A 88 6.55 -0.81 0.79
C ILE A 88 6.84 -1.35 -0.60
N VAL A 89 6.66 -0.51 -1.63
CA VAL A 89 6.97 -0.84 -3.03
C VAL A 89 7.85 0.24 -3.64
N GLU A 90 8.99 -0.16 -4.16
CA GLU A 90 9.83 0.65 -5.03
C GLU A 90 9.64 0.21 -6.48
N VAL A 91 9.24 1.16 -7.33
CA VAL A 91 9.05 0.97 -8.77
C VAL A 91 10.16 1.69 -9.51
N SER A 92 10.90 0.96 -10.33
CA SER A 92 11.98 1.47 -11.15
C SER A 92 11.80 1.09 -12.62
N ALA A 93 12.76 1.48 -13.44
CA ALA A 93 12.76 1.27 -14.87
C ALA A 93 12.59 -0.18 -15.32
N ASP A 94 13.19 -1.09 -14.57
CA ASP A 94 13.44 -2.49 -14.94
C ASP A 94 12.75 -3.48 -13.99
N ARG A 95 12.35 -3.03 -12.80
CA ARG A 95 11.75 -3.89 -11.78
C ARG A 95 10.84 -3.17 -10.79
N ILE A 96 10.02 -3.97 -10.14
CA ILE A 96 9.24 -3.63 -8.95
C ILE A 96 9.79 -4.50 -7.82
N ARG A 97 10.15 -3.90 -6.69
CA ARG A 97 10.58 -4.64 -5.49
C ARG A 97 9.97 -4.05 -4.24
N GLY A 98 9.89 -4.83 -3.19
CA GLY A 98 9.29 -4.37 -1.96
C GLY A 98 9.33 -5.40 -0.86
N ALA A 99 8.69 -5.05 0.25
CA ALA A 99 8.47 -5.96 1.36
C ALA A 99 7.10 -5.68 2.00
N SER A 100 6.51 -6.70 2.61
CA SER A 100 5.20 -6.56 3.23
C SER A 100 4.98 -7.47 4.44
N VAL A 101 4.00 -7.07 5.25
CA VAL A 101 3.41 -7.83 6.36
C VAL A 101 1.96 -7.37 6.58
N GLY A 102 1.08 -8.29 6.97
CA GLY A 102 -0.34 -8.03 7.20
C GLY A 102 -1.21 -8.47 6.02
N ASP A 103 -2.30 -7.75 5.80
CA ASP A 103 -3.32 -8.02 4.77
C ASP A 103 -3.60 -6.85 3.83
N SER A 104 -2.95 -5.70 4.03
CA SER A 104 -2.66 -4.74 2.95
C SER A 104 -1.85 -5.42 1.84
N GLY A 105 -2.02 -5.01 0.58
CA GLY A 105 -1.45 -5.74 -0.56
C GLY A 105 -0.97 -4.86 -1.72
N ALA A 106 -0.20 -5.47 -2.62
CA ALA A 106 0.24 -4.86 -3.87
C ALA A 106 -0.10 -5.76 -5.06
N TRP A 107 -0.92 -5.26 -5.99
CA TRP A 107 -1.33 -5.96 -7.21
C TRP A 107 -0.83 -5.24 -8.45
N LEU A 108 -0.27 -5.98 -9.40
CA LEU A 108 0.06 -5.48 -10.73
C LEU A 108 -1.01 -5.91 -11.73
N VAL A 109 -1.73 -4.95 -12.30
CA VAL A 109 -2.80 -5.19 -13.26
C VAL A 109 -2.36 -4.90 -14.68
N ARG A 110 -2.52 -5.89 -15.58
CA ARG A 110 -2.29 -5.77 -17.02
C ARG A 110 -3.53 -6.22 -17.78
N GLY A 111 -4.42 -5.27 -18.09
CA GLY A 111 -5.72 -5.59 -18.66
C GLY A 111 -6.60 -6.34 -17.65
N ALA A 112 -6.90 -7.61 -17.92
CA ALA A 112 -7.65 -8.47 -17.01
C ALA A 112 -6.75 -9.37 -16.14
N GLU A 113 -5.45 -9.40 -16.41
CA GLU A 113 -4.48 -10.17 -15.62
C GLU A 113 -4.13 -9.40 -14.34
N ILE A 114 -4.09 -10.12 -13.23
CA ILE A 114 -3.73 -9.62 -11.91
C ILE A 114 -2.59 -10.51 -11.39
N ASP A 115 -1.42 -9.90 -11.15
CA ASP A 115 -0.31 -10.51 -10.42
C ASP A 115 -0.32 -9.94 -9.00
N ASP A 116 -0.58 -10.78 -8.01
CA ASP A 116 -0.52 -10.40 -6.59
C ASP A 116 0.93 -10.52 -6.11
N LEU A 117 1.58 -9.36 -5.94
CA LEU A 117 2.99 -9.28 -5.55
C LEU A 117 3.20 -9.71 -4.11
N THR A 118 2.12 -9.64 -3.32
CA THR A 118 2.05 -9.89 -1.89
C THR A 118 1.46 -11.25 -1.53
N ALA A 119 1.25 -12.13 -2.51
CA ALA A 119 0.58 -13.43 -2.33
C ALA A 119 1.22 -14.33 -1.25
N ASP A 120 2.54 -14.22 -1.05
CA ASP A 120 3.31 -15.03 -0.09
C ASP A 120 3.46 -14.38 1.29
N GLN A 121 2.90 -13.17 1.50
CA GLN A 121 3.08 -12.41 2.75
C GLN A 121 2.45 -13.10 3.97
N ARG A 122 2.96 -12.75 5.16
CA ARG A 122 2.39 -13.22 6.43
C ARG A 122 1.41 -12.20 6.98
N ARG A 123 0.19 -12.65 7.27
CA ARG A 123 -0.86 -11.78 7.84
C ARG A 123 -0.66 -11.47 9.32
N LYS A 124 -0.04 -12.37 10.07
CA LYS A 124 0.28 -12.20 11.49
C LYS A 124 1.57 -12.94 11.84
N PRO A 125 2.30 -12.50 12.88
CA PRO A 125 2.09 -11.25 13.63
C PRO A 125 2.26 -9.98 12.76
N LEU A 126 1.64 -8.88 13.17
CA LEU A 126 1.77 -7.55 12.54
C LEU A 126 3.09 -6.88 12.97
N LEU A 127 3.44 -5.75 12.37
CA LEU A 127 4.50 -4.90 12.92
C LEU A 127 4.14 -4.49 14.36
N GLY A 128 5.14 -4.35 15.21
CA GLY A 128 5.00 -4.13 16.66
C GLY A 128 4.71 -5.40 17.45
N ALA A 129 4.78 -6.57 16.81
CA ALA A 129 4.42 -7.85 17.41
C ALA A 129 5.33 -9.03 17.00
N GLY A 130 6.50 -8.76 16.42
CA GLY A 130 7.42 -9.80 15.97
C GLY A 130 7.14 -10.25 14.53
N ALA A 131 6.82 -9.31 13.65
CA ALA A 131 6.44 -9.52 12.25
C ALA A 131 7.41 -10.46 11.48
N GLU A 132 6.85 -11.36 10.67
CA GLU A 132 7.61 -12.09 9.65
C GLU A 132 7.46 -11.34 8.31
N VAL A 133 8.38 -10.42 8.04
CA VAL A 133 8.40 -9.60 6.84
C VAL A 133 8.78 -10.43 5.61
N VAL A 134 8.05 -10.26 4.51
CA VAL A 134 8.28 -11.00 3.27
C VAL A 134 8.68 -10.04 2.15
N ALA A 135 9.84 -10.26 1.54
CA ALA A 135 10.26 -9.54 0.34
C ALA A 135 9.55 -10.07 -0.90
N PHE A 136 9.35 -9.20 -1.88
CA PHE A 136 8.92 -9.58 -3.23
C PHE A 136 9.65 -8.78 -4.30
N GLU A 137 9.77 -9.39 -5.48
CA GLU A 137 10.30 -8.77 -6.69
C GLU A 137 9.51 -9.24 -7.91
N ARG A 138 9.33 -8.33 -8.87
CA ARG A 138 8.81 -8.59 -10.22
C ARG A 138 9.54 -7.74 -11.25
N GLY A 139 9.33 -8.09 -12.52
CA GLY A 139 9.74 -7.25 -13.65
C GLY A 139 9.02 -5.88 -13.67
N PRO A 140 9.24 -5.07 -14.72
CA PRO A 140 8.74 -3.70 -14.76
C PRO A 140 7.21 -3.66 -14.89
N LEU A 141 6.63 -2.47 -14.69
CA LEU A 141 5.19 -2.22 -14.90
C LEU A 141 4.72 -2.70 -16.28
N ALA A 142 5.53 -2.46 -17.33
CA ALA A 142 5.30 -2.92 -18.69
C ALA A 142 3.90 -2.52 -19.22
N GLY A 143 3.55 -1.25 -19.05
CA GLY A 143 2.23 -0.71 -19.40
C GLY A 143 1.08 -1.11 -18.47
N GLY A 144 1.36 -1.82 -17.38
CA GLY A 144 0.41 -2.14 -16.32
C GLY A 144 0.24 -1.02 -15.30
N THR A 145 -0.77 -1.18 -14.44
CA THR A 145 -1.01 -0.31 -13.28
C THR A 145 -0.69 -1.10 -12.01
N LEU A 146 0.23 -0.60 -11.19
CA LEU A 146 0.42 -1.08 -9.83
C LEU A 146 -0.67 -0.47 -8.94
N ILE A 147 -1.25 -1.30 -8.07
CA ILE A 147 -2.21 -0.94 -7.04
C ILE A 147 -1.59 -1.36 -5.71
N VAL A 148 -1.43 -0.42 -4.78
CA VAL A 148 -1.12 -0.70 -3.38
C VAL A 148 -2.33 -0.26 -2.56
N ALA A 149 -2.95 -1.16 -1.82
CA ALA A 149 -4.18 -0.84 -1.08
C ALA A 149 -4.30 -1.60 0.25
N SER A 150 -5.08 -1.04 1.18
CA SER A 150 -5.48 -1.73 2.43
C SER A 150 -6.48 -2.85 2.16
N ASP A 151 -6.72 -3.69 3.18
CA ASP A 151 -7.68 -4.79 3.06
C ASP A 151 -9.12 -4.29 2.83
N GLY A 152 -9.43 -3.05 3.25
CA GLY A 152 -10.69 -2.36 2.98
C GLY A 152 -11.07 -2.29 1.50
N LEU A 153 -10.09 -2.33 0.58
CA LEU A 153 -10.37 -2.56 -0.84
C LEU A 153 -10.46 -4.06 -1.17
N PHE A 154 -9.38 -4.81 -0.94
CA PHE A 154 -9.22 -6.17 -1.46
C PHE A 154 -10.21 -7.18 -0.89
N ARG A 155 -10.72 -6.92 0.32
CA ARG A 155 -11.68 -7.77 1.00
C ARG A 155 -13.12 -7.56 0.51
N TYR A 156 -13.47 -6.34 0.13
CA TYR A 156 -14.86 -5.95 -0.12
C TYR A 156 -15.18 -5.70 -1.59
N ALA A 157 -14.18 -5.45 -2.45
CA ALA A 157 -14.37 -5.33 -3.90
C ALA A 157 -14.01 -6.62 -4.64
N LYS A 158 -14.67 -6.86 -5.78
CA LYS A 158 -14.33 -7.97 -6.67
C LYS A 158 -13.07 -7.64 -7.46
N ALA A 159 -12.14 -8.60 -7.54
CA ALA A 159 -10.89 -8.44 -8.28
C ALA A 159 -11.08 -7.97 -9.74
N ALA A 160 -12.11 -8.48 -10.43
CA ALA A 160 -12.43 -8.06 -11.80
C ALA A 160 -12.88 -6.58 -11.91
N ASP A 161 -13.57 -6.06 -10.89
CA ASP A 161 -14.00 -4.67 -10.85
C ASP A 161 -12.82 -3.73 -10.52
N ILE A 162 -11.94 -4.15 -9.60
CA ILE A 162 -10.66 -3.47 -9.32
C ILE A 162 -9.81 -3.40 -10.59
N ALA A 163 -9.59 -4.53 -11.28
CA ALA A 163 -8.81 -4.56 -12.51
C ALA A 163 -9.39 -3.65 -13.60
N ARG A 164 -10.72 -3.67 -13.77
CA ARG A 164 -11.40 -2.77 -14.71
C ARG A 164 -11.14 -1.31 -14.37
N ALA A 165 -11.27 -0.90 -13.10
CA ALA A 165 -10.97 0.47 -12.68
C ALA A 165 -9.50 0.83 -12.95
N ALA A 166 -8.57 -0.07 -12.65
CA ALA A 166 -7.13 0.12 -12.85
C ALA A 166 -6.70 0.26 -14.32
N THR A 167 -7.53 -0.15 -15.28
CA THR A 167 -7.29 0.05 -16.73
C THR A 167 -7.80 1.41 -17.25
N GLY A 168 -8.44 2.21 -16.39
CA GLY A 168 -8.92 3.54 -16.75
C GLY A 168 -7.79 4.49 -17.19
N PRO A 169 -8.10 5.49 -18.03
CA PRO A 169 -7.09 6.41 -18.57
C PRO A 169 -6.56 7.43 -17.54
N ASP A 170 -7.30 7.66 -16.45
CA ASP A 170 -7.02 8.66 -15.42
C ASP A 170 -6.89 7.97 -14.06
N LEU A 171 -5.74 8.13 -13.40
CA LEU A 171 -5.43 7.44 -12.14
C LEU A 171 -6.23 7.99 -10.96
N ASP A 172 -6.48 9.31 -10.90
CA ASP A 172 -7.29 9.90 -9.84
C ASP A 172 -8.75 9.40 -9.90
N ALA A 173 -9.32 9.36 -11.09
CA ALA A 173 -10.65 8.82 -11.32
C ALA A 173 -10.70 7.31 -11.04
N ALA A 174 -9.65 6.56 -11.38
CA ALA A 174 -9.55 5.14 -11.07
C ALA A 174 -9.50 4.88 -9.55
N ALA A 175 -8.69 5.64 -8.80
CA ALA A 175 -8.58 5.50 -7.34
C ALA A 175 -9.91 5.81 -6.65
N ARG A 176 -10.58 6.90 -7.05
CA ARG A 176 -11.93 7.23 -6.54
C ARG A 176 -12.96 6.17 -6.90
N ALA A 177 -12.93 5.65 -8.13
CA ALA A 177 -13.84 4.59 -8.54
C ALA A 177 -13.65 3.31 -7.72
N MET A 178 -12.42 2.99 -7.30
CA MET A 178 -12.15 1.84 -6.42
C MET A 178 -12.71 2.03 -5.01
N ILE A 179 -12.64 3.23 -4.42
CA ILE A 179 -13.32 3.52 -3.15
C ILE A 179 -14.83 3.32 -3.28
N GLU A 180 -15.43 3.78 -4.38
CA GLU A 180 -16.87 3.60 -4.63
C GLU A 180 -17.28 2.12 -4.80
N LEU A 181 -16.36 1.21 -5.14
CA LEU A 181 -16.67 -0.23 -5.22
C LEU A 181 -17.02 -0.84 -3.85
N VAL A 182 -16.52 -0.25 -2.77
CA VAL A 182 -16.67 -0.77 -1.40
C VAL A 182 -17.59 0.08 -0.54
N ARG A 183 -18.15 1.16 -1.11
CA ARG A 183 -19.13 2.01 -0.43
C ARG A 183 -20.47 1.29 -0.26
N LEU A 184 -21.01 1.37 0.95
CA LEU A 184 -22.31 0.80 1.29
C LEU A 184 -23.46 1.64 0.72
N PRO A 185 -24.67 1.06 0.60
CA PRO A 185 -25.87 1.82 0.24
C PRO A 185 -26.18 2.99 1.20
N THR A 186 -25.68 2.94 2.44
CA THR A 186 -25.79 4.04 3.42
C THR A 186 -24.89 5.22 3.09
N GLY A 187 -23.90 5.04 2.21
CA GLY A 187 -22.85 6.00 1.90
C GLY A 187 -21.57 5.82 2.72
N GLU A 188 -21.59 4.97 3.75
CA GLU A 188 -20.44 4.69 4.62
C GLU A 188 -19.54 3.59 4.04
N LEU A 189 -18.33 3.47 4.58
CA LEU A 189 -17.40 2.38 4.27
C LEU A 189 -17.50 1.27 5.31
N GLN A 190 -17.18 0.04 4.90
CA GLN A 190 -17.08 -1.11 5.81
C GLN A 190 -15.84 -1.05 6.71
N ASP A 191 -14.77 -0.50 6.17
CA ASP A 191 -13.47 -0.32 6.80
C ASP A 191 -12.80 0.92 6.21
N ASP A 192 -11.66 1.31 6.78
CA ASP A 192 -10.79 2.29 6.14
C ASP A 192 -10.31 1.79 4.79
N VAL A 193 -10.19 2.70 3.82
CA VAL A 193 -9.73 2.36 2.47
C VAL A 193 -8.69 3.35 2.03
N SER A 194 -7.48 2.85 1.78
CA SER A 194 -6.39 3.63 1.19
C SER A 194 -5.84 2.94 -0.03
N ILE A 195 -5.56 3.73 -1.06
CA ILE A 195 -5.17 3.25 -2.38
C ILE A 195 -4.08 4.18 -2.93
N VAL A 196 -2.99 3.59 -3.40
CA VAL A 196 -2.00 4.25 -4.26
C VAL A 196 -1.92 3.51 -5.58
N LEU A 197 -2.04 4.24 -6.68
CA LEU A 197 -1.90 3.71 -8.04
C LEU A 197 -0.63 4.26 -8.67
N VAL A 198 0.11 3.42 -9.40
CA VAL A 198 1.30 3.84 -10.17
C VAL A 198 1.25 3.31 -11.59
N ARG A 199 1.63 4.15 -12.57
CA ARG A 199 1.76 3.79 -13.98
C ARG A 199 2.98 4.48 -14.61
N GLU A 200 3.55 3.88 -15.66
CA GLU A 200 4.48 4.58 -16.56
C GLU A 200 3.72 5.63 -17.38
N ARG A 201 4.37 6.77 -17.66
CA ARG A 201 3.83 7.81 -18.57
C ARG A 201 3.86 7.39 -20.04
#